data_AF-A0A0N0GFV4-F1
#
_entry.id   AF-A0A0N0GFV4-F1
#
_cell.length_a   1.000
_cell.length_b   1.000
_cell.length_c   1.000
_cell.angle_alpha   90.00
_cell.angle_beta   90.00
_cell.angle_gamma   90.00
#
_symmetry.space_group_name_H-M   'P 1'
#
loop_
_entity.id
_entity.type
_entity.pdbx_description
1 polymer ?
#
loop_
_entity_poly.entity_id
_entity_poly.type
_entity_poly.pdbx_seq_one_letter_code
_entity_poly.pdbx_strand_id
1 'polypeptide(L)'
;MSNVINLFPKLTSADTINQEFFERFTDVALLLKCFQSVQDAVEFIHDGGKIEERDDSYIDLVGAYWALKVLFERRTGGDAQKVSDDHREVESRCLLAGEQPPDMHIPVAGSFVAPTPPEVYSELSDMALACKAFNSAEQIRLGTNATLAANNAQIGATLAVEAINVTTALRQLVLRLSGGSLEAMAAQIARKPGETLQ
;
A
#
# COMPACT_ATOMS: atom_id res chain seq x y z
N MET A 1 -3.77 24.21 -28.44
CA MET A 1 -3.61 23.96 -27.00
C MET A 1 -4.96 24.19 -26.33
N SER A 2 -5.59 23.15 -25.78
CA SER A 2 -6.66 23.23 -24.76
C SER A 2 -7.54 21.98 -24.82
N ASN A 3 -7.01 20.88 -24.32
CA ASN A 3 -7.82 19.85 -23.67
C ASN A 3 -7.15 19.59 -22.33
N VAL A 4 -7.09 20.63 -21.49
CA VAL A 4 -6.75 20.45 -20.08
C VAL A 4 -7.97 19.76 -19.48
N ILE A 5 -7.88 18.46 -19.28
CA ILE A 5 -8.85 17.73 -18.49
C ILE A 5 -8.79 18.37 -17.10
N ASN A 6 -9.83 19.11 -16.73
CA ASN A 6 -10.01 19.57 -15.35
C ASN A 6 -10.29 18.33 -14.50
N LEU A 7 -9.21 17.70 -14.03
CA LEU A 7 -9.24 16.55 -13.13
C LEU A 7 -9.90 16.92 -11.79
N PHE A 8 -9.93 18.20 -11.46
CA PHE A 8 -10.59 18.76 -10.29
C PHE A 8 -11.63 19.79 -10.74
N PRO A 9 -12.92 19.58 -10.45
CA PRO A 9 -13.89 20.65 -10.61
C PRO A 9 -13.48 21.84 -9.74
N LYS A 10 -13.63 23.07 -10.25
CA LYS A 10 -13.48 24.27 -9.42
C LYS A 10 -14.40 24.13 -8.22
N LEU A 11 -13.83 24.15 -7.02
CA LEU A 11 -14.56 24.11 -5.76
C LEU A 11 -15.65 25.18 -5.81
N THR A 12 -16.91 24.77 -5.71
CA THR A 12 -18.01 25.72 -5.58
C THR A 12 -18.05 26.22 -4.15
N SER A 13 -18.65 27.39 -3.91
CA SER A 13 -18.79 27.95 -2.55
C SER A 13 -19.60 27.06 -1.57
N ALA A 14 -20.13 25.93 -2.03
CA ALA A 14 -20.85 24.94 -1.24
C ALA A 14 -20.00 23.70 -0.88
N ASP A 15 -18.82 23.52 -1.47
CA ASP A 15 -17.98 22.35 -1.22
C ASP A 15 -17.14 22.57 0.04
N THR A 16 -17.44 21.82 1.11
CA THR A 16 -16.60 21.78 2.31
C THR A 16 -15.30 21.04 1.97
N ILE A 17 -14.17 21.74 2.04
CA ILE A 17 -12.84 21.16 1.85
C ILE A 17 -12.50 20.32 3.09
N ASN A 18 -12.77 19.03 3.01
CA ASN A 18 -12.54 18.07 4.08
C ASN A 18 -12.04 16.72 3.51
N GLN A 19 -11.74 15.78 4.39
CA GLN A 19 -11.26 14.45 4.00
C GLN A 19 -12.22 13.71 3.06
N GLU A 20 -13.52 13.66 3.39
CA GLU A 20 -14.56 12.98 2.59
C GLU A 20 -14.66 13.51 1.15
N PHE A 21 -14.39 14.80 0.95
CA PHE A 21 -14.29 15.38 -0.39
C PHE A 21 -13.17 14.72 -1.19
N PHE A 22 -12.00 14.52 -0.61
CA PHE A 22 -10.83 13.98 -1.31
C PHE A 22 -10.84 12.45 -1.46
N GLU A 23 -11.55 11.73 -0.60
CA GLU A 23 -11.68 10.27 -0.67
C GLU A 23 -12.30 9.74 -1.96
N ARG A 24 -13.01 10.58 -2.73
CA ARG A 24 -13.60 10.19 -4.02
C ARG A 24 -12.60 10.15 -5.19
N PHE A 25 -11.42 10.73 -5.03
CA PHE A 25 -10.42 10.83 -6.10
C PHE A 25 -9.38 9.70 -6.02
N THR A 26 -8.77 9.38 -7.16
CA THR A 26 -7.69 8.38 -7.24
C THR A 26 -6.37 8.93 -6.70
N ASP A 27 -5.46 8.06 -6.26
CA ASP A 27 -4.17 8.48 -5.69
C ASP A 27 -3.35 9.34 -6.65
N VAL A 28 -3.35 9.01 -7.94
CA VAL A 28 -2.62 9.78 -8.97
C VAL A 28 -3.20 11.18 -9.10
N ALA A 29 -4.52 11.33 -9.04
CA ALA A 29 -5.14 12.64 -9.06
C ALA A 29 -4.72 13.43 -7.81
N LEU A 30 -4.89 12.86 -6.61
CA LEU A 30 -4.52 13.51 -5.35
C LEU A 30 -3.06 13.97 -5.34
N LEU A 31 -2.13 13.13 -5.80
CA LEU A 31 -0.72 13.48 -5.95
C LEU A 31 -0.52 14.68 -6.90
N LEU A 32 -1.17 14.68 -8.07
CA LEU A 32 -1.09 15.80 -9.00
C LEU A 32 -1.61 17.10 -8.38
N LYS A 33 -2.72 17.05 -7.62
CA LYS A 33 -3.23 18.23 -6.89
C LYS A 33 -2.19 18.75 -5.91
N CYS A 34 -1.53 17.87 -5.15
CA CYS A 34 -0.50 18.27 -4.20
C CYS A 34 0.68 18.93 -4.90
N PHE A 35 1.19 18.34 -5.99
CA PHE A 35 2.29 18.93 -6.77
C PHE A 35 1.93 20.30 -7.34
N GLN A 36 0.75 20.43 -7.95
CA GLN A 36 0.25 21.70 -8.48
C GLN A 36 0.12 22.75 -7.38
N SER A 37 -0.53 22.43 -6.27
CA SER A 37 -0.76 23.39 -5.19
C SER A 37 0.54 23.89 -4.55
N VAL A 38 1.54 23.00 -4.39
CA VAL A 38 2.86 23.39 -3.88
C VAL A 38 3.63 24.22 -4.91
N GLN A 39 3.59 23.84 -6.19
CA GLN A 39 4.23 24.59 -7.26
C GLN A 39 3.65 26.01 -7.36
N ASP A 40 2.32 26.14 -7.43
CA ASP A 40 1.63 27.42 -7.54
C ASP A 40 1.93 28.32 -6.34
N ALA A 41 1.96 27.76 -5.12
CA ALA A 41 2.33 28.49 -3.92
C ALA A 41 3.80 28.97 -3.95
N VAL A 42 4.72 28.13 -4.42
CA VAL A 42 6.14 28.49 -4.56
C VAL A 42 6.33 29.59 -5.61
N GLU A 43 5.66 29.49 -6.75
CA GLU A 43 5.68 30.51 -7.82
C GLU A 43 5.12 31.85 -7.32
N PHE A 44 3.96 31.82 -6.63
CA PHE A 44 3.35 33.01 -6.05
C PHE A 44 4.29 33.72 -5.05
N ILE A 45 4.97 32.97 -4.19
CA ILE A 45 5.96 33.54 -3.26
C ILE A 45 7.17 34.12 -4.01
N HIS A 46 7.67 33.44 -5.05
CA HIS A 46 8.79 33.94 -5.85
C HIS A 46 8.47 35.26 -6.55
N ASP A 47 7.22 35.45 -6.97
CA ASP A 47 6.74 36.68 -7.58
C ASP A 47 6.48 37.80 -6.56
N GLY A 48 6.82 37.58 -5.29
CA GLY A 48 6.66 38.54 -4.20
C GLY A 48 5.27 38.51 -3.55
N GLY A 49 4.44 37.53 -3.90
CA GLY A 49 3.18 37.24 -3.23
C GLY A 49 3.38 36.83 -1.77
N LYS A 50 2.34 37.04 -0.96
CA LYS A 50 2.28 36.62 0.43
C LYS A 50 1.04 35.78 0.61
N ILE A 51 1.22 34.58 1.16
CA ILE A 51 0.11 33.68 1.47
C ILE A 51 -0.57 34.20 2.74
N GLU A 52 -1.80 34.66 2.60
CA GLU A 52 -2.66 35.15 3.67
C GLU A 52 -3.77 34.14 3.98
N GLU A 53 -4.31 34.19 5.20
CA GLU A 53 -5.39 33.28 5.58
C GLU A 53 -6.59 33.47 4.63
N ARG A 54 -7.06 32.39 4.02
CA ARG A 54 -8.21 32.33 3.10
C ARG A 54 -7.98 32.96 1.72
N ASP A 55 -6.75 33.29 1.34
CA ASP A 55 -6.45 33.54 -0.06
C ASP A 55 -6.48 32.25 -0.90
N ASP A 56 -6.43 32.38 -2.22
CA ASP A 56 -6.53 31.24 -3.13
C ASP A 56 -5.39 30.23 -2.88
N SER A 57 -4.17 30.70 -2.66
CA SER A 57 -3.00 29.85 -2.37
C SER A 57 -3.14 29.10 -1.05
N TYR A 58 -3.68 29.73 0.00
CA TYR A 58 -3.98 29.12 1.29
C TYR A 58 -5.03 28.03 1.13
N ILE A 59 -6.12 28.31 0.42
CA ILE A 59 -7.19 27.34 0.16
C ILE A 59 -6.65 26.14 -0.60
N ASP A 60 -5.79 26.36 -1.60
CA ASP A 60 -5.17 25.29 -2.36
C ASP A 60 -4.20 24.44 -1.52
N LEU A 61 -3.43 25.05 -0.64
CA LEU A 61 -2.56 24.33 0.30
C LEU A 61 -3.36 23.53 1.33
N VAL A 62 -4.50 24.05 1.82
CA VAL A 62 -5.44 23.31 2.68
C VAL A 62 -6.00 22.09 1.92
N GLY A 63 -6.35 22.27 0.63
CA GLY A 63 -6.76 21.16 -0.22
C GLY A 63 -5.66 20.10 -0.39
N ALA A 64 -4.41 20.53 -0.62
CA ALA A 64 -3.26 19.63 -0.69
C ALA A 64 -3.00 18.88 0.62
N TYR A 65 -3.17 19.54 1.76
CA TYR A 65 -3.08 18.91 3.07
C TYR A 65 -4.09 17.74 3.22
N TRP A 66 -5.36 17.96 2.88
CA TRP A 66 -6.37 16.89 2.94
C TRP A 66 -6.09 15.77 1.94
N ALA A 67 -5.65 16.11 0.73
CA ALA A 67 -5.24 15.12 -0.26
C ALA A 67 -4.06 14.25 0.23
N LEU A 68 -3.04 14.86 0.86
CA LEU A 68 -1.94 14.14 1.50
C LEU A 68 -2.41 13.26 2.65
N LYS A 69 -3.37 13.73 3.46
CA LYS A 69 -3.95 12.93 4.55
C LYS A 69 -4.63 11.66 4.02
N VAL A 70 -5.44 11.78 2.98
CA VAL A 70 -6.09 10.62 2.32
C VAL A 70 -5.05 9.66 1.74
N LEU A 71 -4.02 10.17 1.06
CA LEU A 71 -2.94 9.35 0.51
C LEU A 71 -2.18 8.59 1.62
N PHE A 72 -1.89 9.27 2.72
CA PHE A 72 -1.21 8.67 3.86
C PHE A 72 -2.05 7.56 4.49
N GLU A 73 -3.33 7.81 4.75
CA GLU A 73 -4.25 6.82 5.31
C GLU A 73 -4.43 5.62 4.38
N ARG A 74 -4.58 5.83 3.07
CA ARG A 74 -4.65 4.73 2.09
C ARG A 74 -3.39 3.87 2.10
N ARG A 75 -2.21 4.50 2.19
CA ARG A 75 -0.92 3.82 2.11
C ARG A 75 -0.52 3.12 3.40
N THR A 76 -0.91 3.67 4.55
CA THR A 76 -0.43 3.23 5.87
C THR A 76 -1.55 2.66 6.73
N GLY A 77 -2.81 2.98 6.47
CA GLY A 77 -3.95 2.72 7.34
C GLY A 77 -3.96 3.55 8.64
N GLY A 78 -3.06 4.52 8.79
CA GLY A 78 -2.96 5.38 9.97
C GLY A 78 -3.43 6.81 9.72
N ASP A 79 -3.73 7.54 10.81
CA ASP A 79 -4.02 8.98 10.75
C ASP A 79 -2.71 9.79 10.69
N ALA A 80 -2.50 10.51 9.59
CA ALA A 80 -1.33 11.34 9.36
C ALA A 80 -1.12 12.40 10.45
N GLN A 81 -2.21 12.98 10.98
CA GLN A 81 -2.14 14.02 12.01
C GLN A 81 -1.57 13.44 13.30
N LYS A 82 -2.11 12.30 13.73
CA LYS A 82 -1.63 11.61 14.93
C LYS A 82 -0.16 11.21 14.82
N VAL A 83 0.23 10.61 13.69
CA VAL A 83 1.64 10.21 13.47
C VAL A 83 2.56 11.43 13.47
N SER A 84 2.16 12.52 12.84
CA SER A 84 2.90 13.78 12.84
C SER A 84 3.05 14.35 14.25
N ASP A 85 1.97 14.36 15.05
CA ASP A 85 2.00 14.89 16.43
C ASP A 85 2.90 14.04 17.33
N ASP A 86 2.80 12.71 17.24
CA ASP A 86 3.65 11.78 17.97
C ASP A 86 5.14 12.01 17.62
N HIS A 87 5.45 12.18 16.33
CA HIS A 87 6.82 12.49 15.88
C HIS A 87 7.32 13.83 16.43
N ARG A 88 6.48 14.87 16.37
CA ARG A 88 6.83 16.21 16.88
C ARG A 88 7.08 16.21 18.38
N GLU A 89 6.33 15.43 19.15
CA GLU A 89 6.55 15.29 20.59
C GLU A 89 7.92 14.66 20.89
N VAL A 90 8.26 13.58 20.18
CA VAL A 90 9.56 12.90 20.31
C VAL A 90 10.70 13.84 19.92
N GLU A 91 10.59 14.51 18.77
CA GLU A 91 11.59 15.48 18.30
C GLU A 91 11.79 16.62 19.31
N SER A 92 10.69 17.17 19.84
CA SER A 92 10.75 18.26 20.82
C SER A 92 11.44 17.80 22.10
N ARG A 93 11.12 16.61 22.60
CA ARG A 93 11.76 16.04 23.79
C ARG A 93 13.26 15.80 23.58
N CYS A 94 13.65 15.19 22.46
CA CYS A 94 15.05 14.93 22.13
C CYS A 94 15.84 16.23 21.96
N LEU A 95 15.25 17.24 21.30
CA LEU A 95 15.84 18.56 21.15
C LEU A 95 16.13 19.22 22.52
N LEU A 96 15.19 19.16 23.46
CA LEU A 96 15.36 19.70 24.80
C LEU A 96 16.38 18.92 25.65
N ALA A 97 16.52 17.62 25.42
CA ALA A 97 17.50 16.77 26.08
C ALA A 97 18.91 16.84 25.46
N GLY A 98 19.06 17.45 24.28
CA GLY A 98 20.31 17.43 23.51
C GLY A 98 20.62 16.06 22.89
N GLU A 99 19.60 15.22 22.70
CA GLU A 99 19.69 13.88 22.15
C GLU A 99 19.28 13.86 20.66
N GLN A 100 19.73 12.84 19.93
CA GLN A 100 19.22 12.59 18.58
C GLN A 100 17.88 11.86 18.65
N PRO A 101 16.88 12.25 17.83
CA PRO A 101 15.65 11.49 17.70
C PRO A 101 15.95 10.05 17.27
N PRO A 102 15.25 9.05 17.83
CA PRO A 102 15.35 7.67 17.36
C PRO A 102 14.76 7.55 15.95
N ASP A 103 14.96 6.40 15.29
CA ASP A 103 14.28 6.09 14.04
C ASP A 103 12.77 6.00 14.27
N MET A 104 12.03 7.02 13.80
CA MET A 104 10.58 7.11 13.93
C MET A 104 9.92 6.49 12.69
N HIS A 105 9.57 5.21 12.80
CA HIS A 105 8.91 4.49 11.71
C HIS A 105 7.43 4.88 11.60
N ILE A 106 6.97 5.05 10.36
CA ILE A 106 5.54 5.21 10.08
C ILE A 106 4.85 3.84 10.26
N PRO A 107 3.87 3.71 11.17
CA PRO A 107 3.16 2.46 11.36
C PRO A 107 2.32 2.15 10.12
N VAL A 108 2.51 0.95 9.56
CA VAL A 108 1.71 0.44 8.44
C VAL A 108 0.74 -0.61 8.97
N ALA A 109 -0.51 -0.54 8.56
CA ALA A 109 -1.56 -1.45 8.95
C ALA A 109 -1.16 -2.90 8.63
N GLY A 110 -1.19 -3.74 9.66
CA GLY A 110 -0.92 -5.16 9.53
C GLY A 110 -2.05 -5.91 8.84
N SER A 111 -1.80 -7.14 8.40
CA SER A 111 -2.82 -8.00 7.81
C SER A 111 -3.93 -8.34 8.82
N PHE A 112 -5.15 -8.59 8.34
CA PHE A 112 -6.24 -9.10 9.17
C PHE A 112 -5.99 -10.53 9.68
N VAL A 113 -5.13 -11.27 8.98
CA VAL A 113 -4.82 -12.66 9.24
C VAL A 113 -3.31 -12.88 9.28
N ALA A 114 -2.86 -13.84 10.06
CA ALA A 114 -1.47 -14.26 10.06
C ALA A 114 -1.24 -15.36 9.00
N PRO A 115 -0.03 -15.49 8.44
CA PRO A 115 0.33 -16.64 7.62
C PRO A 115 0.09 -17.95 8.36
N THR A 116 -0.41 -18.96 7.65
CA THR A 116 -0.52 -20.29 8.23
C THR A 116 0.90 -20.85 8.45
N PRO A 117 1.22 -21.41 9.63
CA PRO A 117 2.55 -21.97 9.87
C PRO A 117 2.90 -23.09 8.88
N PRO A 118 4.14 -23.14 8.35
CA PRO A 118 4.57 -24.16 7.38
C PRO A 118 4.34 -25.61 7.83
N GLU A 119 4.39 -25.86 9.14
CA GLU A 119 4.22 -27.18 9.75
C GLU A 119 2.83 -27.74 9.47
N VAL A 120 1.80 -26.90 9.48
CA VAL A 120 0.41 -27.30 9.19
C VAL A 120 0.28 -27.89 7.79
N TYR A 121 1.06 -27.39 6.83
CA TYR A 121 1.04 -27.90 5.45
C TYR A 121 1.70 -29.27 5.32
N SER A 122 2.63 -29.61 6.22
CA SER A 122 3.33 -30.90 6.19
C SER A 122 2.42 -32.08 6.51
N GLU A 123 1.27 -31.84 7.15
CA GLU A 123 0.29 -32.85 7.52
C GLU A 123 -0.83 -33.02 6.48
N LEU A 124 -0.97 -32.07 5.55
CA LEU A 124 -2.04 -32.08 4.54
C LEU A 124 -1.77 -33.14 3.47
N SER A 125 -2.82 -33.69 2.85
CA SER A 125 -2.69 -34.51 1.63
C SER A 125 -2.35 -33.64 0.41
N ASP A 126 -1.89 -34.25 -0.68
CA ASP A 126 -1.54 -33.52 -1.90
C ASP A 126 -2.74 -32.77 -2.50
N MET A 127 -3.93 -33.40 -2.48
CA MET A 127 -5.17 -32.74 -2.88
C MET A 127 -5.51 -31.56 -1.96
N ALA A 128 -5.32 -31.72 -0.64
CA ALA A 128 -5.57 -30.64 0.31
C ALA A 128 -4.59 -29.47 0.12
N LEU A 129 -3.32 -29.75 -0.18
CA LEU A 129 -2.33 -28.74 -0.54
C LEU A 129 -2.73 -27.98 -1.81
N ALA A 130 -3.13 -28.70 -2.86
CA ALA A 130 -3.60 -28.09 -4.10
C ALA A 130 -4.84 -27.20 -3.87
N CYS A 131 -5.83 -27.69 -3.13
CA CYS A 131 -7.03 -26.92 -2.78
C CYS A 131 -6.70 -25.67 -1.95
N LYS A 132 -5.79 -25.79 -0.98
CA LYS A 132 -5.36 -24.65 -0.15
C LYS A 132 -4.65 -23.59 -0.99
N ALA A 133 -3.73 -24.00 -1.87
CA ALA A 133 -3.08 -23.10 -2.82
C ALA A 133 -4.09 -22.42 -3.74
N PHE A 134 -5.04 -23.17 -4.31
CA PHE A 134 -6.07 -22.64 -5.18
C PHE A 134 -6.97 -21.63 -4.47
N ASN A 135 -7.45 -21.95 -3.28
CA ASN A 135 -8.33 -21.07 -2.52
C ASN A 135 -7.64 -19.76 -2.14
N SER A 136 -6.39 -19.81 -1.66
CA SER A 136 -5.62 -18.60 -1.35
C SER A 136 -5.32 -17.78 -2.60
N ALA A 137 -5.01 -18.42 -3.73
CA ALA A 137 -4.82 -17.73 -5.01
C ALA A 137 -6.10 -17.03 -5.47
N GLU A 138 -7.26 -17.64 -5.21
CA GLU A 138 -8.54 -17.05 -5.57
C GLU A 138 -8.93 -15.87 -4.67
N GLN A 139 -8.57 -15.91 -3.39
CA GLN A 139 -8.66 -14.73 -2.52
C GLN A 139 -7.77 -13.59 -3.02
N ILE A 140 -6.57 -13.88 -3.51
CA ILE A 140 -5.70 -12.86 -4.12
C ILE A 140 -6.35 -12.28 -5.37
N ARG A 141 -6.89 -13.12 -6.27
CA ARG A 141 -7.54 -12.65 -7.50
C ARG A 141 -8.74 -11.74 -7.21
N LEU A 142 -9.62 -12.16 -6.30
CA LEU A 142 -10.78 -11.37 -5.90
C LEU A 142 -10.37 -10.09 -5.16
N GLY A 143 -9.43 -10.21 -4.22
CA GLY A 143 -8.96 -9.11 -3.40
C GLY A 143 -8.13 -8.09 -4.15
N THR A 144 -7.41 -8.46 -5.22
CA THR A 144 -6.65 -7.52 -6.05
C THR A 144 -7.60 -6.51 -6.71
N ASN A 145 -8.74 -6.97 -7.22
CA ASN A 145 -9.76 -6.09 -7.77
C ASN A 145 -10.34 -5.14 -6.71
N ALA A 146 -10.57 -5.66 -5.49
CA ALA A 146 -11.04 -4.83 -4.38
C ALA A 146 -9.98 -3.82 -3.90
N THR A 147 -8.70 -4.20 -3.90
CA THR A 147 -7.58 -3.32 -3.52
C THR A 147 -7.41 -2.19 -4.53
N LEU A 148 -7.53 -2.47 -5.82
CA LEU A 148 -7.50 -1.45 -6.88
C LEU A 148 -8.68 -0.47 -6.77
N ALA A 149 -9.82 -0.91 -6.24
CA ALA A 149 -10.99 -0.07 -6.05
C ALA A 149 -10.94 0.75 -4.74
N ALA A 150 -10.43 0.17 -3.65
CA ALA A 150 -10.48 0.75 -2.31
C ALA A 150 -9.17 1.39 -1.83
N ASN A 151 -8.03 1.11 -2.48
CA ASN A 151 -6.68 1.55 -2.09
C ASN A 151 -6.43 1.46 -0.56
N ASN A 152 -6.71 0.30 0.02
CA ASN A 152 -6.62 0.09 1.47
C ASN A 152 -5.37 -0.75 1.83
N ALA A 153 -4.45 -0.17 2.61
CA ALA A 153 -3.21 -0.81 3.04
C ALA A 153 -3.43 -2.14 3.78
N GLN A 154 -4.46 -2.22 4.62
CA GLN A 154 -4.76 -3.41 5.42
C GLN A 154 -5.22 -4.59 4.55
N ILE A 155 -6.01 -4.30 3.51
CA ILE A 155 -6.37 -5.30 2.48
C ILE A 155 -5.10 -5.74 1.76
N GLY A 156 -4.24 -4.82 1.32
CA GLY A 156 -2.98 -5.14 0.67
C GLY A 156 -2.08 -6.06 1.51
N ALA A 157 -1.93 -5.77 2.81
CA ALA A 157 -1.18 -6.61 3.75
C ALA A 157 -1.80 -8.01 3.88
N THR A 158 -3.13 -8.11 3.89
CA THR A 158 -3.86 -9.39 3.94
C THR A 158 -3.63 -10.22 2.68
N LEU A 159 -3.60 -9.59 1.50
CA LEU A 159 -3.30 -10.30 0.25
C LEU A 159 -1.85 -10.79 0.18
N ALA A 160 -0.90 -10.05 0.77
CA ALA A 160 0.48 -10.51 0.90
C ALA A 160 0.56 -11.80 1.74
N VAL A 161 -0.24 -11.91 2.80
CA VAL A 161 -0.34 -13.14 3.60
C VAL A 161 -0.92 -14.29 2.79
N GLU A 162 -1.96 -14.07 2.00
CA GLU A 162 -2.48 -15.12 1.11
C GLU A 162 -1.44 -15.54 0.06
N ALA A 163 -0.63 -14.63 -0.47
CA ALA A 163 0.47 -14.97 -1.37
C ALA A 163 1.52 -15.87 -0.71
N ILE A 164 1.84 -15.61 0.57
CA ILE A 164 2.69 -16.49 1.38
C ILE A 164 2.04 -17.86 1.55
N ASN A 165 0.73 -17.92 1.83
CA ASN A 165 0.00 -19.18 1.99
C ASN A 165 -0.01 -20.01 0.69
N VAL A 166 -0.23 -19.38 -0.46
CA VAL A 166 -0.18 -20.03 -1.79
C VAL A 166 1.19 -20.64 -2.03
N THR A 167 2.23 -19.83 -1.90
CA THR A 167 3.60 -20.26 -2.20
C THR A 167 4.09 -21.34 -1.24
N THR A 168 3.69 -21.28 0.04
CA THR A 168 4.00 -22.30 1.04
C THR A 168 3.32 -23.63 0.70
N ALA A 169 2.02 -23.61 0.36
CA ALA A 169 1.27 -24.80 -0.04
C ALA A 169 1.85 -25.45 -1.30
N LEU A 170 2.11 -24.65 -2.34
CA LEU A 170 2.68 -25.12 -3.60
C LEU A 170 4.08 -25.66 -3.40
N ARG A 171 4.93 -25.01 -2.60
CA ARG A 171 6.28 -25.50 -2.30
C ARG A 171 6.24 -26.88 -1.68
N GLN A 172 5.36 -27.11 -0.69
CA GLN A 172 5.22 -28.42 -0.06
C GLN A 172 4.73 -29.48 -1.06
N LEU A 173 3.74 -29.15 -1.88
CA LEU A 173 3.22 -30.06 -2.90
C LEU A 173 4.31 -30.41 -3.93
N VAL A 174 5.00 -29.42 -4.48
CA VAL A 174 6.08 -29.61 -5.45
C VAL A 174 7.19 -30.47 -4.88
N LEU A 175 7.66 -30.18 -3.66
CA LEU A 175 8.69 -31.00 -3.02
C LEU A 175 8.26 -32.46 -2.90
N ARG A 176 7.02 -32.73 -2.47
CA ARG A 176 6.54 -34.12 -2.35
C ARG A 176 6.45 -34.83 -3.69
N LEU A 177 5.87 -34.19 -4.70
CA LEU A 177 5.76 -34.75 -6.05
C LEU A 177 7.14 -34.99 -6.68
N SER A 178 8.13 -34.19 -6.30
CA SER A 178 9.49 -34.26 -6.82
C SER A 178 10.46 -35.15 -6.03
N GLY A 179 9.99 -35.88 -5.01
CA GLY A 179 10.85 -36.80 -4.23
C GLY A 179 11.51 -36.18 -3.00
N GLY A 180 11.02 -35.04 -2.52
CA GLY A 180 11.32 -34.45 -1.22
C GLY A 180 12.40 -33.37 -1.21
N SER A 181 13.10 -33.13 -2.33
CA SER A 181 14.16 -32.12 -2.42
C SER A 181 14.13 -31.33 -3.73
N LEU A 182 14.78 -30.15 -3.72
CA LEU A 182 14.90 -29.31 -4.91
C LEU A 182 15.83 -29.94 -5.96
N GLU A 183 16.83 -30.70 -5.54
CA GLU A 183 17.73 -31.45 -6.42
C GLU A 183 16.99 -32.57 -7.15
N ALA A 184 16.11 -33.29 -6.44
CA ALA A 184 15.27 -34.33 -7.03
C ALA A 184 14.26 -33.73 -8.04
N MET A 185 13.70 -32.56 -7.75
CA MET A 185 12.88 -31.79 -8.69
C MET A 185 13.66 -31.42 -9.96
N ALA A 186 14.86 -30.84 -9.80
CA ALA A 186 15.69 -30.45 -10.93
C ALA A 186 16.06 -31.66 -11.81
N ALA A 187 16.38 -32.81 -11.19
CA ALA A 187 16.68 -34.04 -11.90
C ALA A 187 15.49 -34.60 -12.69
N GLN A 188 14.25 -34.46 -12.18
CA GLN A 188 13.04 -34.89 -12.89
C GLN A 188 12.69 -33.96 -14.06
N ILE A 189 12.84 -32.64 -13.90
CA ILE A 189 12.54 -31.65 -14.95
C ILE A 189 13.59 -31.67 -16.07
N ALA A 190 14.84 -31.96 -15.74
CA ALA A 190 15.93 -32.04 -16.71
C ALA A 190 15.87 -33.29 -17.61
N ARG A 191 15.03 -34.29 -17.30
CA ARG A 191 14.85 -35.48 -18.13
C ARG A 191 14.08 -35.14 -19.40
N LYS A 192 14.65 -35.51 -20.55
CA LYS A 192 13.92 -35.45 -21.83
C LYS A 192 12.80 -36.49 -21.84
N PRO A 193 11.66 -36.21 -22.50
CA PRO A 193 10.59 -37.20 -22.65
C PRO A 193 11.14 -38.47 -23.33
N GLY A 194 11.08 -39.62 -22.64
CA GLY A 194 11.40 -40.93 -23.21
C GLY A 194 12.59 -41.69 -22.60
N GLU A 195 13.34 -41.14 -21.66
CA GLU A 195 14.40 -41.89 -20.96
C GLU A 195 13.82 -42.70 -19.79
N THR A 196 13.69 -44.03 -19.98
CA THR A 196 13.45 -44.98 -18.88
C THR A 196 14.76 -45.56 -18.36
N LEU A 197 14.84 -45.75 -17.04
CA LEU A 197 15.97 -46.37 -16.34
C LEU A 197 16.26 -47.77 -16.92
N GLN A 198 17.43 -47.92 -17.54
CA GLN A 198 18.14 -49.20 -17.59
C GLN A 198 19.00 -49.33 -16.33
#